data_AF-A0A842MFD7-F1
#
_entry.id   AF-A0A842MFD7-F1
#
_cell.length_a   1.000
_cell.length_b   1.000
_cell.length_c   1.000
_cell.angle_alpha   90.00
_cell.angle_beta   90.00
_cell.angle_gamma   90.00
#
_symmetry.space_group_name_H-M   'P 1'
#
loop_
_entity.id
_entity.type
_entity.pdbx_description
1 polymer ?
#
loop_
_entity_poly.entity_id
_entity_poly.type
_entity_poly.pdbx_seq_one_letter_code
_entity_poly.pdbx_strand_id
1 'polypeptide(L)'
;MNKKGGKHRGLSDSLINVIFNSVAVNHRFFRGYESVVNILGSLSVVFTLSFLTFFFASGYIPPTLAPNISSPFEFALLIVGACVSLILHEVSHVIILANHGIRAKSMGISVTGIFGAYVQADMDLETYRKVKLPFYSCGVGSNLLIFLILFVLSDTIMPAITPAAAVSCWFLILNSIPAPLMDGGKIFESQLESMRIERYTTLISVSILMVWLLAVVYRFAIL
;
A
#
# COMPACT_ATOMS: atom_id res chain seq x y z
N MET A 1 -36.35 15.55 5.99
CA MET A 1 -35.55 16.25 4.96
C MET A 1 -34.82 15.21 4.13
N ASN A 2 -35.26 15.06 2.89
CA ASN A 2 -34.85 14.04 1.93
C ASN A 2 -33.55 14.50 1.22
N LYS A 3 -32.37 14.02 1.66
CA LYS A 3 -31.12 14.27 0.94
C LYS A 3 -31.07 13.32 -0.26
N LYS A 4 -31.43 13.87 -1.43
CA LYS A 4 -31.27 13.25 -2.75
C LYS A 4 -29.85 12.71 -2.90
N GLY A 5 -29.70 11.39 -2.87
CA GLY A 5 -28.50 10.69 -3.31
C GLY A 5 -28.34 10.87 -4.80
N GLY A 6 -27.51 11.84 -5.19
CA GLY A 6 -27.03 11.95 -6.56
C GLY A 6 -26.24 10.69 -6.90
N LYS A 7 -26.82 9.83 -7.74
CA LYS A 7 -26.12 8.71 -8.40
C LYS A 7 -25.01 9.30 -9.28
N HIS A 8 -23.81 9.45 -8.74
CA HIS A 8 -22.59 9.47 -9.54
C HIS A 8 -22.28 8.03 -10.00
N ARG A 9 -23.13 7.47 -10.87
CA ARG A 9 -22.88 6.22 -11.60
C ARG A 9 -21.94 6.46 -12.79
N GLY A 10 -20.81 7.11 -12.54
CA GLY A 10 -19.88 7.56 -13.58
C GLY A 10 -18.53 6.90 -13.41
N LEU A 11 -18.12 6.06 -14.37
CA LEU A 11 -16.81 5.39 -14.47
C LEU A 11 -16.45 4.35 -13.39
N SER A 12 -16.58 4.66 -12.09
CA SER A 12 -16.25 3.75 -10.97
C SER A 12 -16.96 2.40 -11.09
N ASP A 13 -18.27 2.43 -11.32
CA ASP A 13 -19.09 1.21 -11.38
C ASP A 13 -18.74 0.34 -12.59
N SER A 14 -18.37 0.96 -13.71
CA SER A 14 -17.95 0.25 -14.91
C SER A 14 -16.63 -0.49 -14.68
N LEU A 15 -15.65 0.20 -14.07
CA LEU A 15 -14.35 -0.38 -13.76
C LEU A 15 -14.48 -1.55 -12.76
N ILE A 16 -15.25 -1.36 -11.68
CA ILE A 16 -15.51 -2.43 -10.70
C ILE A 16 -16.10 -3.67 -11.38
N ASN A 17 -17.06 -3.49 -12.28
CA ASN A 17 -17.68 -4.61 -13.00
C ASN A 17 -16.70 -5.32 -13.93
N VAL A 18 -15.86 -4.57 -14.64
CA VAL A 18 -14.82 -5.14 -15.50
C VAL A 18 -13.84 -5.95 -14.67
N ILE A 19 -13.36 -5.43 -13.54
CA ILE A 19 -12.45 -6.15 -12.64
C ILE A 19 -13.13 -7.42 -12.10
N PHE A 20 -14.35 -7.30 -11.57
CA PHE A 20 -15.07 -8.43 -10.98
C PHE A 20 -15.29 -9.57 -12.00
N ASN A 21 -15.72 -9.23 -13.22
CA ASN A 21 -15.90 -10.21 -14.29
C ASN A 21 -14.56 -10.82 -14.73
N SER A 22 -13.49 -10.01 -14.81
CA SER A 22 -12.15 -10.50 -15.16
C SER A 22 -11.61 -11.49 -14.13
N VAL A 23 -11.84 -11.21 -12.85
CA VAL A 23 -11.48 -12.10 -11.74
C VAL A 23 -12.27 -13.40 -11.79
N ALA A 24 -13.57 -13.34 -12.08
CA ALA A 24 -14.40 -14.54 -12.23
C ALA A 24 -13.94 -15.45 -13.37
N VAL A 25 -13.50 -14.88 -14.51
CA VAL A 25 -12.98 -15.66 -15.65
C VAL A 25 -11.62 -16.28 -15.35
N ASN A 26 -10.71 -15.53 -14.72
CA ASN A 26 -9.31 -15.94 -14.51
C ASN A 26 -8.97 -16.21 -13.03
N HIS A 27 -9.88 -16.83 -12.29
CA HIS A 27 -9.77 -16.99 -10.84
C HIS A 27 -8.46 -17.64 -10.35
N ARG A 28 -7.86 -18.57 -11.11
CA ARG A 28 -6.57 -19.18 -10.74
C ARG A 28 -5.42 -18.17 -10.74
N PHE A 29 -5.37 -17.30 -11.75
CA PHE A 29 -4.35 -16.25 -11.83
C PHE A 29 -4.49 -15.28 -10.67
N PHE A 30 -5.71 -14.81 -10.41
CA PHE A 30 -5.94 -13.82 -9.35
C PHE A 30 -5.77 -14.40 -7.95
N ARG A 31 -6.01 -15.69 -7.73
CA ARG A 31 -5.61 -16.35 -6.46
C ARG A 31 -4.09 -16.45 -6.30
N GLY A 32 -3.35 -16.72 -7.38
CA GLY A 32 -1.89 -16.68 -7.37
C GLY A 32 -1.37 -15.28 -7.04
N TYR A 33 -1.94 -14.26 -7.68
CA TYR A 33 -1.66 -12.86 -7.39
C TYR A 33 -1.94 -12.50 -5.94
N GLU A 34 -3.11 -12.86 -5.39
CA GLU A 34 -3.46 -12.65 -3.98
C GLU A 34 -2.42 -13.27 -3.04
N SER A 35 -2.01 -14.51 -3.31
CA SER A 35 -0.98 -15.18 -2.50
C SER A 35 0.34 -14.39 -2.51
N VAL A 36 0.77 -13.90 -3.67
CA VAL A 36 2.02 -13.13 -3.80
C VAL A 36 1.92 -11.81 -3.04
N VAL A 37 0.88 -11.01 -3.29
CA VAL A 37 0.74 -9.69 -2.65
C VAL A 37 0.45 -9.79 -1.16
N ASN A 38 -0.21 -10.85 -0.69
CA ASN A 38 -0.42 -11.06 0.75
C ASN A 38 0.90 -11.35 1.48
N ILE A 39 1.77 -12.18 0.90
CA ILE A 39 3.11 -12.45 1.45
C ILE A 39 3.95 -11.15 1.46
N LEU A 40 4.02 -10.47 0.31
CA LEU A 40 4.79 -9.23 0.18
C LEU A 40 4.26 -8.13 1.10
N GLY A 41 2.93 -7.97 1.18
CA GLY A 41 2.29 -7.00 2.06
C GLY A 41 2.53 -7.30 3.53
N SER A 42 2.48 -8.57 3.94
CA SER A 42 2.83 -8.95 5.31
C SER A 42 4.29 -8.63 5.68
N LEU A 43 5.22 -8.79 4.74
CA LEU A 43 6.64 -8.47 4.93
C LEU A 43 6.92 -6.97 4.87
N SER A 44 6.06 -6.18 4.22
CA SER A 44 6.25 -4.75 3.99
C SER A 44 6.37 -3.93 5.28
N VAL A 45 5.64 -4.31 6.34
CA VAL A 45 5.71 -3.63 7.65
C VAL A 45 7.10 -3.80 8.25
N VAL A 46 7.64 -5.04 8.25
CA VAL A 46 8.99 -5.32 8.76
C VAL A 46 10.05 -4.60 7.93
N PHE A 47 9.91 -4.61 6.60
CA PHE A 47 10.79 -3.87 5.69
C PHE A 47 10.78 -2.37 6.01
N THR A 48 9.61 -1.77 6.16
CA THR A 48 9.43 -0.35 6.44
C THR A 48 10.01 0.02 7.79
N LEU A 49 9.76 -0.78 8.82
CA LEU A 49 10.32 -0.57 10.15
C LEU A 49 11.86 -0.61 10.13
N SER A 50 12.42 -1.60 9.42
CA SER A 50 13.87 -1.77 9.29
C SER A 50 14.51 -0.63 8.52
N PHE A 51 13.89 -0.23 7.39
CA PHE A 51 14.35 0.86 6.55
C PHE A 51 14.36 2.19 7.29
N LEU A 52 13.25 2.56 7.94
CA LEU A 52 13.16 3.82 8.69
C LEU A 52 14.12 3.86 9.88
N THR A 53 14.28 2.73 10.58
CA THR A 53 15.27 2.62 11.67
C THR A 53 16.69 2.84 11.15
N PHE A 54 17.05 2.19 10.03
CA PHE A 54 18.35 2.38 9.38
C PHE A 54 18.54 3.83 8.92
N PHE A 55 17.53 4.44 8.30
CA PHE A 55 17.58 5.83 7.83
C PHE A 55 17.82 6.80 8.99
N PHE A 56 17.08 6.69 10.10
CA PHE A 56 17.26 7.58 11.25
C PHE A 56 18.59 7.34 11.98
N ALA A 57 19.06 6.09 12.04
CA ALA A 57 20.34 5.77 12.67
C ALA A 57 21.55 6.25 11.84
N SER A 58 21.52 6.05 10.52
CA SER A 58 22.66 6.35 9.63
C SER A 58 22.62 7.77 9.07
N GLY A 59 21.43 8.33 8.83
CA GLY A 59 21.22 9.54 8.03
C GLY A 59 21.39 9.31 6.53
N TYR A 60 21.43 8.05 6.07
CA TYR A 60 21.69 7.69 4.68
C TYR A 60 20.43 7.15 4.00
N ILE A 61 20.12 7.68 2.81
CA ILE A 61 19.11 7.13 1.90
C ILE A 61 19.86 6.52 0.72
N PRO A 62 19.63 5.25 0.37
CA PRO A 62 20.20 4.65 -0.83
C PRO A 62 19.89 5.50 -2.08
N PRO A 63 20.86 5.77 -2.97
CA PRO A 63 20.65 6.55 -4.19
C PRO A 63 19.52 6.00 -5.08
N THR A 64 19.25 4.70 -5.01
CA THR A 64 18.15 4.04 -5.73
C THR A 64 16.77 4.47 -5.23
N LEU A 65 16.67 4.95 -3.98
CA LEU A 65 15.45 5.48 -3.37
C LEU A 65 15.42 7.01 -3.34
N ALA A 66 16.55 7.67 -3.63
CA ALA A 66 16.66 9.11 -3.83
C ALA A 66 17.36 9.41 -5.17
N PRO A 67 16.78 8.99 -6.31
CA PRO A 67 17.43 9.16 -7.60
C PRO A 67 17.54 10.63 -7.97
N ASN A 68 18.67 11.02 -8.55
CA ASN A 68 18.87 12.36 -9.10
C ASN A 68 18.14 12.46 -10.45
N ILE A 69 17.09 13.28 -10.52
CA ILE A 69 16.31 13.47 -11.74
C ILE A 69 17.01 14.52 -12.60
N SER A 70 17.61 14.07 -13.70
CA SER A 70 18.48 14.88 -14.56
C SER A 70 17.82 15.28 -15.88
N SER A 71 16.74 14.60 -16.28
CA SER A 71 16.06 14.85 -17.55
C SER A 71 14.53 14.95 -17.41
N PRO A 72 13.85 15.67 -18.33
CA PRO A 72 12.38 15.68 -18.39
C PRO A 72 11.76 14.29 -18.56
N PHE A 73 12.48 13.38 -19.22
CA PHE A 73 12.03 12.00 -19.43
C PHE A 73 12.00 11.20 -18.11
N GLU A 74 13.05 11.30 -17.29
CA GLU A 74 13.10 10.70 -15.95
C GLU A 74 12.00 11.27 -15.03
N PHE A 75 11.76 12.58 -15.13
CA PHE A 75 10.65 13.22 -14.40
C PHE A 75 9.29 12.67 -14.85
N ALA A 76 9.08 12.51 -16.15
CA ALA A 76 7.85 11.89 -16.67
C ALA A 76 7.68 10.45 -16.17
N LEU A 77 8.77 9.66 -16.12
CA LEU A 77 8.75 8.30 -15.58
C LEU A 77 8.42 8.27 -14.08
N LEU A 78 8.90 9.23 -13.29
CA LEU A 78 8.50 9.38 -11.89
C LEU A 78 6.99 9.60 -11.76
N ILE A 79 6.40 10.50 -12.55
CA ILE A 79 4.96 10.77 -12.52
C ILE A 79 4.15 9.54 -12.96
N VAL A 80 4.58 8.87 -14.03
CA VAL A 80 3.94 7.63 -14.49
C VAL A 80 4.02 6.55 -13.42
N GLY A 81 5.19 6.35 -12.80
CA GLY A 81 5.38 5.39 -11.71
C GLY A 81 4.48 5.69 -10.51
N ALA A 82 4.30 6.97 -10.17
CA ALA A 82 3.41 7.39 -9.09
C ALA A 82 1.95 7.04 -9.41
N CYS A 83 1.48 7.39 -10.60
CA CYS A 83 0.13 7.07 -11.07
C CYS A 83 -0.12 5.55 -11.10
N VAL A 84 0.82 4.78 -11.64
CA VAL A 84 0.73 3.31 -11.70
C VAL A 84 0.67 2.72 -10.30
N SER A 85 1.54 3.16 -9.38
CA SER A 85 1.55 2.65 -8.00
C SER A 85 0.23 2.92 -7.29
N LEU A 86 -0.29 4.15 -7.39
CA LEU A 86 -1.57 4.52 -6.77
C LEU A 86 -2.73 3.73 -7.37
N ILE A 87 -2.83 3.65 -8.71
CA ILE A 87 -3.92 2.92 -9.37
C ILE A 87 -3.85 1.43 -9.02
N LEU A 88 -2.67 0.82 -9.10
CA LEU A 88 -2.51 -0.59 -8.78
C LEU A 88 -2.84 -0.87 -7.32
N HIS A 89 -2.43 0.00 -6.38
CA HIS A 89 -2.78 -0.13 -4.96
C HIS A 89 -4.30 -0.26 -4.76
N GLU A 90 -5.08 0.65 -5.34
CA GLU A 90 -6.54 0.65 -5.19
C GLU A 90 -7.24 -0.47 -5.97
N VAL A 91 -6.75 -0.75 -7.18
CA VAL A 91 -7.27 -1.87 -7.99
C VAL A 91 -7.02 -3.20 -7.28
N SER A 92 -5.92 -3.33 -6.53
CA SER A 92 -5.63 -4.53 -5.73
C SER A 92 -6.74 -4.81 -4.72
N HIS A 93 -7.21 -3.78 -4.00
CA HIS A 93 -8.30 -3.91 -3.03
C HIS A 93 -9.57 -4.46 -3.68
N VAL A 94 -9.91 -3.97 -4.88
CA VAL A 94 -11.07 -4.47 -5.63
C VAL A 94 -10.87 -5.91 -6.12
N ILE A 95 -9.67 -6.26 -6.58
CA ILE A 95 -9.31 -7.62 -7.01
C ILE A 95 -9.47 -8.60 -5.85
N ILE A 96 -8.96 -8.26 -4.66
CA ILE A 96 -9.07 -9.13 -3.49
C ILE A 96 -10.52 -9.32 -3.07
N LEU A 97 -11.32 -8.25 -3.01
CA LEU A 97 -12.75 -8.41 -2.75
C LEU A 97 -13.43 -9.34 -3.78
N ALA A 98 -13.12 -9.16 -5.06
CA ALA A 98 -13.67 -9.99 -6.13
C ALA A 98 -13.23 -11.47 -6.03
N ASN A 99 -11.99 -11.77 -5.64
CA ASN A 99 -11.50 -13.14 -5.40
C ASN A 99 -12.32 -13.86 -4.32
N HIS A 100 -12.81 -13.12 -3.33
CA HIS A 100 -13.65 -13.64 -2.26
C HIS A 100 -15.15 -13.57 -2.59
N GLY A 101 -15.52 -13.26 -3.84
CA GLY A 101 -16.91 -13.15 -4.29
C GLY A 101 -17.64 -11.90 -3.76
N ILE A 102 -16.90 -10.94 -3.21
CA ILE A 102 -17.44 -9.71 -2.63
C ILE A 102 -17.38 -8.59 -3.66
N ARG A 103 -18.52 -7.95 -3.93
CA ARG A 103 -18.58 -6.84 -4.87
C ARG A 103 -18.33 -5.52 -4.16
N ALA A 104 -17.31 -4.78 -4.60
CA ALA A 104 -17.12 -3.40 -4.18
C ALA A 104 -18.32 -2.54 -4.60
N LYS A 105 -18.80 -1.69 -3.71
CA LYS A 105 -19.89 -0.74 -3.96
C LYS A 105 -19.41 0.52 -4.64
N SER A 106 -18.24 1.01 -4.23
CA SER A 106 -17.63 2.20 -4.78
C SER A 106 -16.12 2.16 -4.57
N MET A 107 -15.41 2.79 -5.48
CA MET A 107 -13.99 3.10 -5.35
C MET A 107 -13.75 4.53 -5.83
N GLY A 108 -12.79 5.23 -5.25
CA GLY A 108 -12.47 6.58 -5.68
C GLY A 108 -11.36 7.22 -4.87
N ILE A 109 -11.03 8.46 -5.22
CA ILE A 109 -10.07 9.29 -4.49
C ILE A 109 -10.86 10.19 -3.53
N SER A 110 -10.56 10.11 -2.23
CA SER A 110 -11.03 11.06 -1.23
C SER A 110 -10.02 12.19 -1.07
N VAL A 111 -10.51 13.41 -1.26
CA VAL A 111 -9.75 14.65 -0.98
C VAL A 111 -10.18 15.24 0.38
N THR A 112 -11.27 14.73 0.96
CA THR A 112 -11.79 15.23 2.24
C THR A 112 -11.15 14.47 3.40
N GLY A 113 -10.22 15.13 4.11
CA GLY A 113 -9.54 14.60 5.29
C GLY A 113 -8.10 14.21 5.01
N ILE A 114 -7.87 12.93 4.72
CA ILE A 114 -6.57 12.38 4.31
C ILE A 114 -6.63 12.20 2.79
N PHE A 115 -5.66 12.78 2.07
CA PHE A 115 -5.48 12.50 0.65
C PHE A 115 -5.23 11.01 0.48
N GLY A 116 -6.18 10.31 -0.11
CA GLY A 116 -6.10 8.86 -0.29
C GLY A 116 -7.22 8.37 -1.17
N ALA A 117 -7.14 7.12 -1.62
CA ALA A 117 -8.25 6.48 -2.26
C ALA A 117 -8.93 5.49 -1.31
N TYR A 118 -10.16 5.11 -1.66
CA TYR A 118 -11.01 4.29 -0.82
C TYR A 118 -11.72 3.24 -1.67
N VAL A 119 -11.97 2.09 -1.06
CA VAL A 119 -12.83 1.04 -1.58
C VAL A 119 -13.86 0.68 -0.51
N GLN A 120 -15.13 0.73 -0.87
CA GLN A 120 -16.23 0.42 0.04
C GLN A 120 -16.92 -0.89 -0.36
N ALA A 121 -17.16 -1.78 0.60
CA ALA A 121 -17.93 -3.01 0.41
C ALA A 121 -18.81 -3.30 1.63
N ASP A 122 -19.92 -4.01 1.43
CA ASP A 122 -20.82 -4.43 2.51
C ASP A 122 -20.42 -5.80 3.02
N MET A 123 -19.94 -5.78 4.26
CA MET A 123 -19.33 -6.87 5.02
C MET A 123 -20.19 -7.48 6.10
N ASP A 124 -20.46 -8.79 6.18
CA ASP A 124 -20.72 -9.36 7.52
C ASP A 124 -19.40 -9.50 8.31
N LEU A 125 -19.49 -9.62 9.63
CA LEU A 125 -18.29 -9.64 10.50
C LEU A 125 -17.40 -10.87 10.26
N GLU A 126 -17.98 -12.02 9.94
CA GLU A 126 -17.23 -13.24 9.70
C GLU A 126 -16.43 -13.14 8.40
N THR A 127 -17.07 -12.66 7.33
CA THR A 127 -16.42 -12.37 6.05
C THR A 127 -15.32 -11.32 6.23
N TYR A 128 -15.58 -10.25 7.00
CA TYR A 128 -14.57 -9.24 7.33
C TYR A 128 -13.32 -9.82 7.95
N ARG A 129 -13.44 -10.68 8.96
CA ARG A 129 -12.27 -11.29 9.59
C ARG A 129 -11.45 -12.14 8.62
N LYS A 130 -12.08 -12.82 7.68
CA LYS A 130 -11.40 -13.66 6.67
C LYS A 130 -10.63 -12.83 5.65
N VAL A 131 -11.18 -11.70 5.22
CA VAL A 131 -10.59 -10.88 4.16
C VAL A 131 -9.77 -9.70 4.67
N LYS A 132 -9.82 -9.37 5.97
CA LYS A 132 -9.10 -8.25 6.61
C LYS A 132 -7.62 -8.22 6.20
N LEU A 133 -6.87 -9.29 6.49
CA LEU A 133 -5.43 -9.32 6.21
C LEU A 133 -5.11 -9.31 4.70
N PRO A 134 -5.72 -10.15 3.84
CA PRO A 134 -5.50 -10.07 2.39
C PRO A 134 -5.83 -8.70 1.80
N PHE A 135 -6.93 -8.08 2.23
CA PHE A 135 -7.36 -6.76 1.78
C PHE A 135 -6.32 -5.70 2.14
N TYR A 136 -5.98 -5.54 3.41
CA TYR A 136 -4.98 -4.52 3.79
C TYR A 136 -3.58 -4.83 3.26
N SER A 137 -3.23 -6.10 3.04
CA SER A 137 -1.92 -6.48 2.49
C SER A 137 -1.78 -6.21 1.00
N CYS A 138 -2.87 -6.23 0.20
CA CYS A 138 -2.72 -6.23 -1.25
C CYS A 138 -2.25 -4.90 -1.82
N GLY A 139 -2.67 -3.77 -1.25
CA GLY A 139 -2.25 -2.44 -1.72
C GLY A 139 -0.74 -2.23 -1.54
N VAL A 140 -0.24 -2.46 -0.34
CA VAL A 140 1.20 -2.39 -0.04
C VAL A 140 2.00 -3.50 -0.74
N GLY A 141 1.46 -4.71 -0.80
CA GLY A 141 2.08 -5.85 -1.47
C GLY A 141 2.27 -5.61 -2.98
N SER A 142 1.30 -4.97 -3.63
CA SER A 142 1.42 -4.55 -5.03
C SER A 142 2.48 -3.48 -5.24
N ASN A 143 2.56 -2.49 -4.34
CA ASN A 143 3.62 -1.47 -4.41
C ASN A 143 5.02 -2.07 -4.21
N LEU A 144 5.16 -3.06 -3.33
CA LEU A 144 6.41 -3.82 -3.20
C LEU A 144 6.69 -4.64 -4.45
N LEU A 145 5.70 -5.34 -5.00
CA LEU A 145 5.87 -6.14 -6.21
C LEU A 145 6.33 -5.29 -7.41
N ILE A 146 5.68 -4.14 -7.66
CA ILE A 146 6.06 -3.26 -8.75
C ILE A 146 7.41 -2.60 -8.50
N PHE A 147 7.75 -2.23 -7.25
CA PHE A 147 9.09 -1.77 -6.90
C PHE A 147 10.14 -2.81 -7.25
N LEU A 148 9.96 -4.07 -6.85
CA LEU A 148 10.93 -5.14 -7.14
C LEU A 148 11.12 -5.36 -8.65
N ILE A 149 10.03 -5.34 -9.41
CA ILE A 149 10.08 -5.48 -10.88
C ILE A 149 10.83 -4.30 -11.49
N LEU A 150 10.44 -3.05 -11.16
CA LEU A 150 11.06 -1.85 -11.71
C LEU A 150 12.51 -1.68 -11.27
N PHE A 151 12.84 -2.08 -10.03
CA PHE A 151 14.19 -2.07 -9.51
C PHE A 151 15.11 -2.98 -10.33
N VAL A 152 14.71 -4.24 -10.53
CA VAL A 152 15.48 -5.19 -11.37
C VAL A 152 15.62 -4.68 -12.79
N LEU A 153 14.55 -4.15 -13.39
CA LEU A 153 14.59 -3.58 -14.74
C LEU A 153 15.49 -2.33 -14.82
N SER A 154 15.54 -1.52 -13.77
CA SER A 154 16.37 -0.32 -13.72
C SER A 154 17.86 -0.65 -13.64
N ASP A 155 18.20 -1.68 -12.87
CA ASP A 155 19.58 -2.14 -12.69
C ASP A 155 20.12 -2.84 -13.95
N THR A 156 19.27 -3.55 -14.69
CA THR A 156 19.72 -4.46 -15.77
C THR A 156 19.46 -3.95 -17.19
N ILE A 157 18.40 -3.17 -17.43
CA ILE A 157 17.94 -2.84 -18.79
C ILE A 157 17.89 -1.33 -19.03
N MET A 158 17.24 -0.58 -18.13
CA MET A 158 16.91 0.82 -18.38
C MET A 158 17.03 1.67 -17.11
N PRO A 159 18.24 2.16 -16.77
CA PRO A 159 18.47 2.96 -15.56
C PRO A 159 17.56 4.19 -15.41
N ALA A 160 17.08 4.74 -16.51
CA ALA A 160 16.14 5.87 -16.52
C ALA A 160 14.80 5.60 -15.79
N ILE A 161 14.42 4.33 -15.54
CA ILE A 161 13.20 3.99 -14.78
C ILE A 161 13.40 3.98 -13.26
N THR A 162 14.63 4.21 -12.77
CA THR A 162 14.92 4.28 -11.33
C THR A 162 13.97 5.21 -10.56
N PRO A 163 13.60 6.41 -11.06
CA PRO A 163 12.60 7.27 -10.41
C PRO A 163 11.23 6.61 -10.25
N ALA A 164 10.80 5.80 -11.22
CA ALA A 164 9.55 5.05 -11.15
C ALA A 164 9.62 3.93 -10.08
N ALA A 165 10.74 3.22 -9.98
CA ALA A 165 10.96 2.24 -8.92
C ALA A 165 10.97 2.91 -7.54
N ALA A 166 11.71 4.02 -7.40
CA ALA A 166 11.83 4.77 -6.16
C ALA A 166 10.46 5.24 -5.64
N VAL A 167 9.62 5.81 -6.51
CA VAL A 167 8.30 6.29 -6.08
C VAL A 167 7.36 5.15 -5.66
N SER A 168 7.43 3.98 -6.31
CA SER A 168 6.70 2.79 -5.84
C SER A 168 7.14 2.35 -4.45
N CYS A 169 8.45 2.39 -4.17
CA CYS A 169 8.98 2.09 -2.85
C CYS A 169 8.55 3.15 -1.81
N TRP A 170 8.48 4.42 -2.17
CA TRP A 170 7.96 5.45 -1.27
C TRP A 170 6.48 5.26 -0.96
N PHE A 171 5.65 4.92 -1.95
CA PHE A 171 4.24 4.57 -1.69
C PHE A 171 4.09 3.32 -0.82
N LEU A 172 4.97 2.33 -0.97
CA LEU A 172 5.09 1.18 -0.07
C LEU A 172 5.40 1.63 1.36
N ILE A 173 6.51 2.37 1.55
CA ILE A 173 6.99 2.82 2.86
C ILE A 173 5.90 3.61 3.56
N LEU A 174 5.30 4.60 2.89
CA LEU A 174 4.25 5.43 3.47
C LEU A 174 3.07 4.56 3.92
N ASN A 175 2.51 3.72 3.05
CA ASN A 175 1.32 2.93 3.40
C ASN A 175 1.59 1.77 4.37
N SER A 176 2.84 1.39 4.58
CA SER A 176 3.22 0.26 5.45
C SER A 176 3.64 0.68 6.86
N ILE A 177 3.62 1.98 7.17
CA ILE A 177 3.84 2.47 8.54
C ILE A 177 2.74 1.88 9.45
N PRO A 178 3.08 1.33 10.64
CA PRO A 178 2.11 0.73 11.54
C PRO A 178 1.29 1.79 12.30
N ALA A 179 0.55 2.62 11.56
CA ALA A 179 -0.31 3.70 12.06
C ALA A 179 -1.80 3.41 11.76
N PRO A 180 -2.74 3.84 12.62
CA PRO A 180 -4.16 3.43 12.53
C PRO A 180 -4.89 3.74 11.22
N LEU A 181 -4.40 4.69 10.44
CA LEU A 181 -5.02 5.19 9.21
C LEU A 181 -4.39 4.63 7.93
N MET A 182 -3.41 3.74 8.08
CA MET A 182 -2.64 3.18 6.97
C MET A 182 -2.83 1.66 6.92
N ASP A 183 -2.71 1.09 5.74
CA ASP A 183 -2.81 -0.37 5.52
C ASP A 183 -1.84 -1.14 6.42
N GLY A 184 -0.60 -0.65 6.56
CA GLY A 184 0.42 -1.21 7.44
C GLY A 184 0.00 -1.31 8.90
N GLY A 185 -0.79 -0.36 9.41
CA GLY A 185 -1.35 -0.43 10.75
C GLY A 185 -2.32 -1.60 10.91
N LYS A 186 -3.17 -1.85 9.91
CA LYS A 186 -4.13 -2.96 9.93
C LYS A 186 -3.47 -4.32 9.70
N ILE A 187 -2.42 -4.36 8.88
CA ILE A 187 -1.57 -5.55 8.74
C ILE A 187 -0.90 -5.86 10.08
N PHE A 188 -0.26 -4.86 10.70
CA PHE A 188 0.41 -5.01 11.98
C PHE A 188 -0.56 -5.45 13.09
N GLU A 189 -1.74 -4.84 13.17
CA GLU A 189 -2.82 -5.25 14.08
C GLU A 189 -3.20 -6.72 13.87
N SER A 190 -3.44 -7.13 12.62
CA SER A 190 -3.81 -8.51 12.28
C SER A 190 -2.69 -9.52 12.60
N GLN A 191 -1.43 -9.13 12.43
CA GLN A 191 -0.27 -9.95 12.81
C GLN A 191 -0.15 -10.08 14.34
N LEU A 192 -0.35 -9.01 15.09
CA LEU A 192 -0.35 -9.06 16.56
C LEU A 192 -1.54 -9.83 17.14
N GLU A 193 -2.73 -9.73 16.52
CA GLU A 193 -3.91 -10.56 16.82
C GLU A 193 -3.56 -12.05 16.69
N SER A 194 -2.84 -12.45 15.64
CA SER A 194 -2.40 -13.84 15.45
C SER A 194 -1.47 -14.35 16.56
N MET A 195 -0.73 -13.44 17.21
CA MET A 195 0.14 -13.73 18.35
C MET A 195 -0.55 -13.59 19.72
N ARG A 196 -1.86 -13.29 19.75
CA ARG A 196 -2.67 -13.04 20.96
C ARG A 196 -2.19 -11.85 21.82
N ILE A 197 -1.60 -10.82 21.19
CA ILE A 197 -1.09 -9.61 21.85
C ILE A 197 -2.02 -8.41 21.55
N GLU A 198 -3.34 -8.63 21.62
CA GLU A 198 -4.34 -7.64 21.20
C GLU A 198 -4.38 -6.40 22.10
N ARG A 199 -4.13 -6.58 23.41
CA ARG A 199 -4.25 -5.52 24.41
C ARG A 199 -3.22 -4.39 24.25
N TYR A 200 -2.12 -4.65 23.54
CA TYR A 200 -0.99 -3.73 23.45
C TYR A 200 -0.70 -3.23 22.05
N THR A 201 -1.52 -3.55 21.04
CA THR A 201 -1.24 -3.18 19.63
C THR A 201 -1.03 -1.68 19.44
N THR A 202 -1.98 -0.87 19.92
CA THR A 202 -1.87 0.60 19.88
C THR A 202 -0.66 1.10 20.68
N LEU A 203 -0.42 0.51 21.86
CA LEU A 203 0.72 0.89 22.69
C LEU A 203 2.06 0.58 22.01
N ILE A 204 2.19 -0.59 21.38
CA ILE A 204 3.39 -1.02 20.65
C ILE A 204 3.63 -0.11 19.45
N SER A 205 2.61 0.15 18.63
CA SER A 205 2.72 1.07 17.50
C SER A 205 3.16 2.47 17.94
N VAL A 206 2.52 3.03 18.98
CA VAL A 206 2.91 4.34 19.53
C VAL A 206 4.33 4.30 20.09
N SER A 207 4.71 3.22 20.78
CA SER A 207 6.07 3.08 21.35
C SER A 207 7.14 3.06 20.25
N ILE A 208 6.91 2.34 19.16
CA ILE A 208 7.82 2.33 18.00
C ILE A 208 7.98 3.74 17.42
N LEU A 209 6.86 4.46 17.21
CA LEU A 209 6.88 5.83 16.71
C LEU A 209 7.62 6.79 17.67
N MET A 210 7.44 6.62 18.98
CA MET A 210 8.14 7.43 19.99
C MET A 210 9.64 7.14 20.01
N VAL A 211 10.07 5.88 19.88
CA VAL A 211 11.49 5.52 19.77
C VAL A 211 12.13 6.18 18.54
N TRP A 212 11.43 6.16 17.41
CA TRP A 212 11.91 6.85 16.20
C TRP A 212 12.00 8.36 16.38
N LEU A 213 11.00 8.99 16.99
CA LEU A 213 11.04 10.43 17.28
C LEU A 213 12.25 10.78 18.15
N LEU A 214 12.53 9.98 19.18
CA LEU A 214 13.70 10.17 20.04
C LEU A 214 15.02 9.97 19.27
N ALA A 215 15.10 8.95 18.40
CA ALA A 215 16.29 8.71 17.56
C ALA A 215 16.56 9.90 16.62
N VAL A 216 15.51 10.48 16.04
CA VAL A 216 15.60 11.69 15.21
C VAL A 216 16.10 12.87 16.02
N VAL A 217 15.48 13.17 17.16
CA VAL A 217 15.88 14.30 18.03
C VAL A 217 17.33 14.15 18.49
N TYR A 218 17.72 12.95 18.91
CA TYR A 218 19.09 12.64 19.32
C TYR A 218 20.10 12.89 18.20
N ARG A 219 19.79 12.45 16.96
CA ARG A 219 20.66 12.66 15.81
C ARG A 219 20.84 14.15 15.49
N PHE A 220 19.76 14.93 15.51
CA PHE A 220 19.82 16.38 15.29
C PHE A 220 20.52 17.13 16.42
N ALA A 221 20.54 16.59 17.64
CA ALA A 221 21.25 17.22 18.77
C ALA A 221 22.78 17.01 18.74
N ILE A 222 23.27 16.04 17.94
CA ILE A 222 24.70 15.68 17.86
C ILE A 222 25.37 16.20 16.57
N LEU A 223 24.58 16.55 15.56
CA LEU A 223 25.04 17.24 14.35
C LEU A 223 25.20 18.74 14.60
#